data_AF-A0A8H7DLZ3-F1
#
_entry.id   AF-A0A8H7DLZ3-F1
#
_cell.length_a   1.000
_cell.length_b   1.000
_cell.length_c   1.000
_cell.angle_alpha   90.00
_cell.angle_beta   90.00
_cell.angle_gamma   90.00
#
_symmetry.space_group_name_H-M   'P 1'
#
loop_
_entity.id
_entity.type
_entity.pdbx_description
1 polymer ?
#
loop_
_entity_poly.entity_id
_entity_poly.type
_entity_poly.pdbx_seq_one_letter_code
_entity_poly.pdbx_strand_id
1 'polypeptide(L)'
;MASADAVSPVLPPELEQIIFEVAALSWPRLIPRLMLVAWRVKAWVEPLLYRTIIVGSHLDILRKKPDSDTRPFPIPYQSLLSLVHSSQSLRLLDSVRNLYIAHGDAGEEAAIFAACSGIENLWLSAGTSLVVLEIQFHRPLKRLHGTLKVIFGASISTAIDLTHSVFASLTHLEIFDFPEDGIDLRVWTALTHLPHLTHLAFDDEDYLPMCGSLLPTWKHLKVLVILYSGTDGSLDAELFADYSVPELADEPRVVLMVCSEYLEDWIKGAHTGYHDYWSQAEDHIARRKSGEVDPAFFRDSVRHLQLVHGKAAETDSILGVCSGVEDLWVGETFIAVSEIRFDRPLKRLHGSLETIFGSPGIDFTRSIFSSLTHLELFNFPEHEIDLPVWTVLTRLPHLTHLAFDEEEYLPVCGALVPEWVRLRVLVILFIRERDNLNAELFAKYNVPELADEPRVVLMVCSEYLEDWIKGAHTGRDDYWSRAEDHIALRKSGKIDLRDCYVPDSDESE
;
A
#
# COMPACT_ATOMS: atom_id res chain seq x y z
N MET A 1 -23.99 28.32 60.38
CA MET A 1 -23.97 27.57 59.12
C MET A 1 -22.69 27.93 58.39
N ALA A 2 -21.64 27.13 58.55
CA ALA A 2 -20.41 27.28 57.78
C ALA A 2 -20.57 26.51 56.48
N SER A 3 -20.55 27.23 55.35
CA SER A 3 -20.44 26.64 54.02
C SER A 3 -19.11 25.92 53.97
N ALA A 4 -19.13 24.59 53.86
CA ALA A 4 -17.93 23.82 53.55
C ALA A 4 -17.53 24.22 52.12
N ASP A 5 -16.57 25.12 52.01
CA ASP A 5 -15.93 25.48 50.75
C ASP A 5 -15.38 24.19 50.14
N ALA A 6 -16.11 23.66 49.17
CA ALA A 6 -15.69 22.50 48.40
C ALA A 6 -14.42 22.91 47.66
N VAL A 7 -13.27 22.50 48.20
CA VAL A 7 -11.98 22.68 47.56
C VAL A 7 -12.07 21.97 46.22
N SER A 8 -12.14 22.74 45.13
CA SER A 8 -12.11 22.19 43.79
C SER A 8 -10.90 21.27 43.69
N PRO A 9 -11.07 20.01 43.23
CA PRO A 9 -9.94 19.09 43.12
C PRO A 9 -8.88 19.70 42.18
N VAL A 10 -7.66 19.89 42.69
CA VAL A 10 -6.50 20.36 41.93
C VAL A 10 -5.62 19.15 41.66
N LEU A 11 -5.25 18.95 40.40
CA LEU A 11 -4.30 17.90 40.03
C LEU A 11 -2.89 18.26 40.57
N PRO A 12 -2.13 17.27 41.07
CA PRO A 12 -0.71 17.45 41.31
C PRO A 12 0.03 17.95 40.05
N PRO A 13 1.00 18.88 40.16
CA PRO A 13 1.72 19.44 39.01
C PRO A 13 2.37 18.39 38.10
N GLU A 14 2.83 17.26 38.65
CA GLU A 14 3.44 16.17 37.90
C GLU A 14 2.41 15.47 36.99
N LEU A 15 1.17 15.33 37.46
CA LEU A 15 0.08 14.78 36.63
C LEU A 15 -0.35 15.77 35.56
N GLU A 16 -0.41 17.06 35.87
CA GLU A 16 -0.66 18.09 34.85
C GLU A 16 0.40 18.04 33.75
N GLN A 17 1.69 17.98 34.13
CA GLN A 17 2.80 17.88 33.18
C GLN A 17 2.64 16.66 32.28
N ILE A 18 2.41 15.47 32.85
CA ILE A 18 2.21 14.23 32.07
C ILE A 18 1.04 14.39 31.10
N ILE A 19 -0.09 14.96 31.53
CA ILE A 19 -1.26 15.19 30.67
C ILE A 19 -0.89 16.08 29.48
N PHE A 20 -0.18 17.20 29.72
CA PHE A 20 0.22 18.12 28.66
C PHE A 20 1.28 17.53 27.72
N GLU A 21 2.25 16.77 28.25
CA GLU A 21 3.25 16.08 27.43
C GLU A 21 2.63 14.98 26.57
N VAL A 22 1.72 14.18 27.12
CA VAL A 22 0.97 13.16 26.37
C VAL A 22 0.12 13.82 25.29
N ALA A 23 -0.61 14.88 25.62
CA ALA A 23 -1.39 15.64 24.64
C ALA A 23 -0.51 16.23 23.53
N ALA A 24 0.65 16.79 23.89
CA ALA A 24 1.63 17.33 22.95
C ALA A 24 2.23 16.25 22.02
N LEU A 25 2.55 15.07 22.55
CA LEU A 25 3.13 13.96 21.78
C LEU A 25 2.09 13.30 20.87
N SER A 26 0.85 13.13 21.35
CA SER A 26 -0.23 12.56 20.55
C SER A 26 -0.76 13.53 19.49
N TRP A 27 -0.67 14.84 19.74
CA TRP A 27 -1.18 15.89 18.85
C TRP A 27 -0.17 17.04 18.71
N PRO A 28 0.96 16.85 17.99
CA PRO A 28 2.03 17.85 17.87
C PRO A 28 1.54 19.21 17.38
N ARG A 29 0.51 19.23 16.51
CA ARG A 29 -0.11 20.47 16.01
C ARG A 29 -0.73 21.34 17.10
N LEU A 30 -1.10 20.76 18.25
CA LEU A 30 -1.68 21.49 19.37
C LEU A 30 -0.61 22.15 20.24
N ILE A 31 0.67 21.77 20.14
CA ILE A 31 1.74 22.29 21.01
C ILE A 31 1.73 23.83 21.10
N PRO A 32 1.65 24.60 19.99
CA PRO A 32 1.59 26.06 20.08
C PRO A 32 0.41 26.59 20.89
N ARG A 33 -0.75 25.91 20.85
CA ARG A 33 -1.94 26.26 21.65
C ARG A 33 -1.76 25.85 23.12
N LEU A 34 -1.19 24.68 23.37
CA LEU A 34 -0.90 24.20 24.74
C LEU A 34 0.06 25.17 25.46
N MET A 35 1.06 25.70 24.76
CA MET A 35 1.99 26.72 25.30
C MET A 35 1.29 28.01 25.77
N LEU A 36 0.08 28.30 25.30
CA LEU A 36 -0.69 29.49 25.70
C LEU A 36 -1.51 29.30 26.98
N VAL A 37 -1.61 28.07 27.50
CA VAL A 37 -2.44 27.76 28.68
C VAL A 37 -1.86 28.41 29.94
N ALA A 38 -0.58 28.20 30.21
CA ALA A 38 0.14 28.79 31.34
C ALA A 38 1.65 28.74 31.11
N TRP A 39 2.42 29.57 31.83
CA TRP A 39 3.88 29.60 31.71
C TRP A 39 4.54 28.26 32.03
N ARG A 40 4.06 27.53 33.04
CA ARG A 40 4.57 26.18 33.38
C ARG A 40 4.32 25.18 32.25
N VAL A 41 3.14 25.24 31.63
CA VAL A 41 2.77 24.37 30.51
C VAL A 41 3.69 24.66 29.33
N LYS A 42 3.93 25.94 29.01
CA LYS A 42 4.93 26.33 28.01
C LYS A 42 6.29 25.68 28.31
N ALA A 43 6.79 25.78 29.53
CA ALA A 43 8.09 25.20 29.90
C ALA A 43 8.15 23.67 29.73
N TRP A 44 7.03 22.97 29.93
CA TRP A 44 6.93 21.51 29.73
C TRP A 44 6.87 21.12 28.26
N VAL A 45 6.06 21.81 27.44
CA VAL A 45 5.77 21.39 26.06
C VAL A 45 6.64 22.06 24.99
N GLU A 46 7.27 23.20 25.27
CA GLU A 46 8.15 23.89 24.31
C GLU A 46 9.31 23.00 23.82
N PRO A 47 10.00 22.21 24.67
CA PRO A 47 10.98 21.23 24.19
C PRO A 47 10.42 20.21 23.20
N LEU A 48 9.14 19.84 23.34
CA LEU A 48 8.48 18.86 22.45
C LEU A 48 8.19 19.46 21.07
N LEU A 49 8.03 20.78 20.96
CA LEU A 49 7.88 21.47 19.67
C LEU A 49 9.13 21.28 18.80
N TYR A 50 10.31 21.33 19.42
CA TYR A 50 11.62 21.23 18.74
C TYR A 50 12.15 19.80 18.69
N ARG A 51 11.43 18.81 19.25
CA ARG A 51 11.90 17.43 19.31
C ARG A 51 12.15 16.81 17.94
N THR A 52 11.31 17.16 16.95
CA THR A 52 11.47 16.75 15.56
C THR A 52 11.59 17.98 14.68
N ILE A 53 12.70 18.08 13.95
CA ILE A 53 12.94 19.16 13.00
C ILE A 53 13.04 18.57 11.60
N ILE A 54 12.26 19.14 10.68
CA ILE A 54 12.28 18.82 9.26
C ILE A 54 12.69 20.07 8.50
N VAL A 55 13.78 19.95 7.75
CA VAL A 55 14.37 21.05 6.98
C VAL A 55 14.53 20.63 5.53
N GLY A 56 13.99 21.42 4.60
CA GLY A 56 14.19 21.16 3.17
C GLY A 56 13.18 21.84 2.25
N SER A 57 13.33 21.63 0.95
CA SER A 57 12.40 22.10 -0.10
C SER A 57 11.18 21.19 -0.27
N HIS A 58 11.27 19.92 0.13
CA HIS A 58 10.17 18.93 0.04
C HIS A 58 8.97 19.22 0.96
N LEU A 59 9.00 20.33 1.70
CA LEU A 59 7.89 20.74 2.56
C LEU A 59 6.60 20.96 1.77
N ASP A 60 6.68 21.24 0.47
CA ASP A 60 5.49 21.39 -0.36
C ASP A 60 4.73 20.08 -0.54
N ILE A 61 5.39 18.93 -0.46
CA ILE A 61 4.73 17.61 -0.43
C ILE A 61 3.96 17.47 0.89
N LEU A 62 4.61 17.80 2.02
CA LEU A 62 3.99 17.73 3.34
C LEU A 62 2.83 18.72 3.52
N ARG A 63 2.81 19.84 2.77
CA ARG A 63 1.75 20.86 2.81
C ARG A 63 0.48 20.45 2.05
N LYS A 64 0.59 19.62 1.02
CA LYS A 64 -0.56 19.26 0.16
C LYS A 64 -1.56 18.32 0.81
N LYS A 65 -1.20 17.65 1.91
CA LYS A 65 -2.09 16.80 2.71
C LYS A 65 -2.37 17.43 4.08
N PRO A 66 -3.40 18.28 4.21
CA PRO A 66 -3.68 19.00 5.45
C PRO A 66 -4.18 18.11 6.60
N ASP A 67 -4.65 16.88 6.37
CA ASP A 67 -5.53 16.20 7.32
C ASP A 67 -4.88 15.32 8.40
N SER A 68 -3.57 15.07 8.40
CA SER A 68 -2.98 14.28 9.50
C SER A 68 -2.51 15.15 10.67
N ASP A 69 -3.23 15.10 11.79
CA ASP A 69 -2.95 15.87 13.01
C ASP A 69 -1.60 15.56 13.70
N THR A 70 -0.90 14.54 13.21
CA THR A 70 0.36 14.04 13.75
C THR A 70 1.61 14.68 13.13
N ARG A 71 1.48 15.55 12.12
CA ARG A 71 2.65 16.12 11.41
C ARG A 71 3.40 17.16 12.25
N PRO A 72 4.74 17.11 12.31
CA PRO A 72 5.57 18.16 12.90
C PRO A 72 5.49 19.45 12.06
N PHE A 73 5.81 20.56 12.71
CA PHE A 73 5.89 21.85 12.03
C PHE A 73 7.16 21.91 11.17
N PRO A 74 7.05 22.03 9.85
CA PRO A 74 8.23 22.17 9.01
C PRO A 74 8.85 23.55 9.23
N ILE A 75 10.17 23.59 9.44
CA ILE A 75 10.90 24.83 9.70
C ILE A 75 11.65 25.21 8.42
N PRO A 76 11.44 26.42 7.86
CA PRO A 76 12.27 26.90 6.77
C PRO A 76 13.75 26.90 7.17
N TYR A 77 14.63 26.47 6.26
CA TYR A 77 16.06 26.32 6.54
C TYR A 77 16.70 27.57 7.18
N GLN A 78 16.39 28.75 6.64
CA GLN A 78 16.89 30.03 7.16
C GLN A 78 16.38 30.36 8.57
N SER A 79 15.17 29.90 8.91
CA SER A 79 14.63 30.05 10.27
C SER A 79 15.39 29.16 11.27
N LEU A 80 15.77 27.95 10.87
CA LEU A 80 16.60 27.08 11.70
C LEU A 80 18.00 27.67 11.91
N LEU A 81 18.65 28.18 10.87
CA LEU A 81 19.95 28.86 11.02
C LEU A 81 19.87 30.06 11.95
N SER A 82 18.79 30.85 11.85
CA SER A 82 18.54 31.95 12.76
C SER A 82 18.44 31.49 14.22
N LEU A 83 17.88 30.31 14.48
CA LEU A 83 17.85 29.69 15.81
C LEU A 83 19.24 29.23 16.24
N VAL A 84 20.01 28.59 15.35
CA VAL A 84 21.40 28.14 15.63
C VAL A 84 22.29 29.32 16.04
N HIS A 85 22.12 30.47 15.41
CA HIS A 85 22.90 31.68 15.69
C HIS A 85 22.38 32.45 16.92
N SER A 86 21.22 32.08 17.46
CA SER A 86 20.61 32.71 18.63
C SER A 86 21.00 31.99 19.91
N SER A 87 21.78 32.65 20.77
CA SER A 87 22.24 32.09 22.05
C SER A 87 21.10 31.68 22.99
N GLN A 88 19.93 32.29 22.88
CA GLN A 88 18.74 31.93 23.66
C GLN A 88 18.11 30.61 23.20
N SER A 89 18.33 30.22 21.94
CA SER A 89 17.67 29.06 21.32
C SER A 89 18.49 27.78 21.42
N LEU A 90 19.77 27.85 21.78
CA LEU A 90 20.64 26.66 21.91
C LEU A 90 20.07 25.62 22.88
N ARG A 91 19.46 26.06 23.99
CA ARG A 91 18.79 25.16 24.94
C ARG A 91 17.61 24.40 24.33
N LEU A 92 16.93 24.99 23.34
CA LEU A 92 15.83 24.36 22.63
C LEU A 92 16.36 23.34 21.63
N LEU A 93 17.49 23.63 20.99
CA LEU A 93 18.15 22.72 20.05
C LEU A 93 18.73 21.47 20.74
N ASP A 94 19.09 21.54 22.01
CA ASP A 94 19.42 20.37 22.83
C ASP A 94 18.24 19.39 23.00
N SER A 95 17.01 19.84 22.72
CA SER A 95 15.80 19.01 22.77
C SER A 95 15.53 18.26 21.46
N VAL A 96 16.25 18.57 20.38
CA VAL A 96 16.15 17.89 19.09
C VAL A 96 16.58 16.43 19.26
N ARG A 97 15.70 15.51 18.87
CA ARG A 97 15.95 14.05 18.86
C ARG A 97 15.86 13.49 17.46
N ASN A 98 15.02 14.09 16.61
CA ASN A 98 14.78 13.65 15.25
C ASN A 98 15.12 14.80 14.30
N LEU A 99 16.02 14.56 13.37
CA LEU A 99 16.45 15.57 12.41
C LEU A 99 16.38 15.01 10.99
N TYR A 100 15.61 15.68 10.14
CA TYR A 100 15.57 15.46 8.71
C TYR A 100 16.15 16.68 8.00
N ILE A 101 17.17 16.48 7.17
CA ILE A 101 17.77 17.51 6.31
C ILE A 101 17.72 17.01 4.87
N ALA A 102 16.98 17.74 4.03
CA ALA A 102 16.92 17.42 2.60
C ALA A 102 18.10 17.98 1.81
N HIS A 103 18.43 19.25 2.07
CA HIS A 103 19.44 20.00 1.32
C HIS A 103 19.98 21.13 2.18
N GLY A 104 21.28 21.40 2.09
CA GLY A 104 21.95 22.53 2.72
C GLY A 104 23.35 22.72 2.18
N ASP A 105 23.94 23.88 2.47
CA ASP A 105 25.38 24.07 2.33
C ASP A 105 26.12 23.32 3.45
N ALA A 106 27.27 22.70 3.14
CA ALA A 106 28.03 21.91 4.11
C ALA A 106 28.39 22.71 5.38
N GLY A 107 28.70 24.00 5.26
CA GLY A 107 29.01 24.85 6.40
C GLY A 107 27.79 25.13 7.29
N GLU A 108 26.63 25.31 6.67
CA GLU A 108 25.36 25.55 7.36
C GLU A 108 24.85 24.28 8.07
N GLU A 109 24.92 23.14 7.38
CA GLU A 109 24.60 21.83 7.93
C GLU A 109 25.50 21.51 9.14
N ALA A 110 26.81 21.81 9.06
CA ALA A 110 27.74 21.60 10.18
C ALA A 110 27.35 22.43 11.40
N ALA A 111 26.91 23.68 11.20
CA ALA A 111 26.44 24.54 12.27
C ALA A 111 25.16 23.99 12.92
N ILE A 112 24.23 23.45 12.12
CA ILE A 112 23.01 22.80 12.62
C ILE A 112 23.36 21.58 13.47
N PHE A 113 24.24 20.69 12.99
CA PHE A 113 24.64 19.50 13.74
C PHE A 113 25.36 19.84 15.04
N ALA A 114 26.23 20.84 15.03
CA ALA A 114 26.91 21.31 16.22
C ALA A 114 25.94 21.85 17.29
N ALA A 115 24.83 22.48 16.86
CA ALA A 115 23.82 23.00 17.77
C ALA A 115 22.80 21.94 18.23
N CYS A 116 22.55 20.91 17.43
CA CYS A 116 21.62 19.82 17.71
C CYS A 116 22.35 18.61 18.30
N SER A 117 22.94 18.77 19.49
CA SER A 117 23.81 17.77 20.11
C SER A 117 23.13 16.44 20.45
N GLY A 118 21.81 16.46 20.65
CA GLY A 118 21.02 15.35 21.18
C GLY A 118 20.30 14.49 20.14
N ILE A 119 20.68 14.57 18.86
CA ILE A 119 20.05 13.78 17.78
C ILE A 119 20.18 12.28 18.08
N GLU A 120 19.08 11.55 17.92
CA GLU A 120 19.01 10.09 18.03
C GLU A 120 18.58 9.45 16.70
N ASN A 121 17.75 10.14 15.92
CA ASN A 121 17.25 9.70 14.62
C ASN A 121 17.62 10.74 13.55
N LEU A 122 18.43 10.33 12.59
CA LEU A 122 18.94 11.21 11.54
C LEU A 122 18.49 10.71 10.17
N TRP A 123 17.99 11.63 9.34
CA TRP A 123 17.73 11.42 7.93
C TRP A 123 18.46 12.47 7.10
N LEU A 124 19.25 11.99 6.13
CA LEU A 124 20.03 12.81 5.22
C LEU A 124 19.65 12.47 3.78
N SER A 125 19.14 13.42 3.04
CA SER A 125 18.86 13.23 1.60
C SER A 125 20.15 13.28 0.77
N ALA A 126 20.10 12.75 -0.45
CA ALA A 126 21.21 12.66 -1.40
C ALA A 126 21.89 14.01 -1.70
N GLY A 127 21.19 15.13 -1.52
CA GLY A 127 21.76 16.47 -1.73
C GLY A 127 22.50 17.06 -0.53
N THR A 128 22.63 16.33 0.57
CA THR A 128 23.43 16.73 1.75
C THR A 128 24.91 16.66 1.40
N SER A 129 25.69 17.68 1.78
CA SER A 129 27.12 17.75 1.43
C SER A 129 28.06 17.27 2.53
N LEU A 130 27.54 17.07 3.75
CA LEU A 130 28.31 16.61 4.90
C LEU A 130 28.50 15.10 4.97
N VAL A 131 29.71 14.72 5.38
CA VAL A 131 30.02 13.34 5.75
C VAL A 131 29.67 13.14 7.22
N VAL A 132 28.82 12.16 7.52
CA VAL A 132 28.36 11.87 8.90
C VAL A 132 29.52 11.66 9.87
N LEU A 133 30.62 11.09 9.38
CA LEU A 133 31.83 10.82 10.16
C LEU A 133 32.57 12.07 10.63
N GLU A 134 32.27 13.25 10.07
CA GLU A 134 32.88 14.51 10.49
C GLU A 134 32.11 15.15 11.67
N ILE A 135 30.94 14.61 12.02
CA ILE A 135 30.03 15.17 13.01
C ILE A 135 30.25 14.51 14.37
N GLN A 136 30.46 15.35 15.39
CA GLN A 136 30.50 14.90 16.78
C GLN A 136 29.12 15.01 17.43
N PHE A 137 28.43 13.87 17.54
CA PHE A 137 27.19 13.78 18.29
C PHE A 137 27.48 13.53 19.78
N HIS A 138 26.74 14.21 20.67
CA HIS A 138 26.86 13.98 22.11
C HIS A 138 26.13 12.72 22.56
N ARG A 139 25.18 12.26 21.75
CA ARG A 139 24.47 11.00 21.91
C ARG A 139 24.74 10.10 20.70
N PRO A 140 24.86 8.78 20.91
CA PRO A 140 25.00 7.87 19.78
C PRO A 140 23.69 7.82 19.00
N LEU A 141 23.77 7.76 17.67
CA LEU A 141 22.59 7.61 16.83
C LEU A 141 21.98 6.23 17.03
N LYS A 142 20.64 6.17 17.02
CA LYS A 142 19.86 4.93 17.04
C LYS A 142 19.37 4.56 15.65
N ARG A 143 18.99 5.57 14.85
CA ARG A 143 18.51 5.39 13.48
C ARG A 143 19.21 6.36 12.53
N LEU A 144 19.68 5.83 11.41
CA LEU A 144 20.35 6.60 10.36
C LEU A 144 19.74 6.24 9.01
N HIS A 145 19.38 7.26 8.24
CA HIS A 145 18.80 7.12 6.90
C HIS A 145 19.59 8.03 5.97
N GLY A 146 20.05 7.50 4.84
CA GLY A 146 20.77 8.29 3.86
C GLY A 146 21.50 7.44 2.83
N THR A 147 22.08 8.11 1.84
CA THR A 147 22.87 7.41 0.82
C THR A 147 24.24 7.01 1.36
N LEU A 148 24.84 5.95 0.78
CA LEU A 148 26.21 5.55 1.14
C LEU A 148 27.21 6.69 0.99
N LYS A 149 27.04 7.50 -0.07
CA LYS A 149 27.90 8.65 -0.36
C LYS A 149 27.81 9.72 0.73
N VAL A 150 26.63 9.96 1.28
CA VAL A 150 26.44 10.95 2.36
C VAL A 150 26.96 10.38 3.70
N ILE A 151 26.72 9.11 3.97
CA ILE A 151 27.14 8.48 5.24
C ILE A 151 28.67 8.32 5.31
N PHE A 152 29.29 7.82 4.23
CA PHE A 152 30.70 7.44 4.20
C PHE A 152 31.60 8.39 3.36
N GLY A 153 31.01 9.36 2.67
CA GLY A 153 31.71 10.28 1.79
C GLY A 153 31.85 9.77 0.35
N ALA A 154 32.34 10.65 -0.53
CA ALA A 154 32.47 10.38 -1.98
C ALA A 154 33.52 9.32 -2.35
N SER A 155 34.40 8.94 -1.42
CA SER A 155 35.47 7.97 -1.65
C SER A 155 35.19 6.67 -0.88
N ILE A 156 34.16 5.93 -1.29
CA ILE A 156 33.86 4.58 -0.76
C ILE A 156 35.02 3.59 -1.05
N SER A 157 35.98 3.96 -1.90
CA SER A 157 37.14 3.14 -2.25
C SER A 157 38.11 2.89 -1.09
N THR A 158 38.08 3.72 -0.04
CA THR A 158 38.89 3.55 1.17
C THR A 158 38.17 2.67 2.22
N ALA A 159 38.92 2.16 3.19
CA ALA A 159 38.35 1.34 4.26
C ALA A 159 37.30 2.13 5.05
N ILE A 160 36.07 1.63 5.11
CA ILE A 160 34.99 2.23 5.90
C ILE A 160 35.30 2.08 7.38
N ASP A 161 35.40 3.21 8.08
CA ASP A 161 35.59 3.23 9.53
C ASP A 161 34.24 3.14 10.27
N LEU A 162 33.84 1.92 10.60
CA LEU A 162 32.66 1.66 11.42
C LEU A 162 32.93 1.77 12.93
N THR A 163 34.16 2.10 13.33
CA THR A 163 34.50 2.30 14.76
C THR A 163 34.12 3.69 15.26
N HIS A 164 33.67 4.58 14.36
CA HIS A 164 33.20 5.91 14.71
C HIS A 164 32.04 5.86 15.73
N SER A 165 32.06 6.76 16.71
CA SER A 165 31.11 6.76 17.82
C SER A 165 29.65 6.94 17.38
N VAL A 166 29.43 7.50 16.19
CA VAL A 166 28.09 7.63 15.59
C VAL A 166 27.40 6.27 15.41
N PHE A 167 28.17 5.21 15.16
CA PHE A 167 27.65 3.87 14.92
C PHE A 167 27.57 3.00 16.18
N ALA A 168 28.13 3.48 17.30
CA ALA A 168 28.27 2.70 18.53
C ALA A 168 26.94 2.29 19.18
N SER A 169 25.82 2.89 18.78
CA SER A 169 24.48 2.45 19.21
C SER A 169 23.47 2.40 18.07
N LEU A 170 23.96 2.36 16.83
CA LEU A 170 23.09 2.34 15.66
C LEU A 170 22.35 1.00 15.61
N THR A 171 21.02 1.08 15.62
CA THR A 171 20.13 -0.09 15.61
C THR A 171 19.38 -0.24 14.31
N HIS A 172 19.04 0.87 13.64
CA HIS A 172 18.37 0.89 12.34
C HIS A 172 19.20 1.69 11.34
N LEU A 173 19.43 1.10 10.18
CA LEU A 173 20.11 1.73 9.06
C LEU A 173 19.26 1.57 7.80
N GLU A 174 18.86 2.67 7.20
CA GLU A 174 18.24 2.70 5.88
C GLU A 174 19.24 3.32 4.90
N ILE A 175 19.47 2.62 3.79
CA ILE A 175 20.38 3.06 2.75
C ILE A 175 19.61 3.13 1.45
N PHE A 176 19.56 4.32 0.84
CA PHE A 176 18.88 4.52 -0.43
C PHE A 176 19.81 5.14 -1.48
N ASP A 177 19.36 5.14 -2.74
CA ASP A 177 20.04 5.80 -3.87
C ASP A 177 21.50 5.33 -4.03
N PHE A 178 21.65 4.08 -4.43
CA PHE A 178 22.96 3.47 -4.62
C PHE A 178 23.61 3.93 -5.92
N PRO A 179 24.96 4.00 -5.95
CA PRO A 179 25.66 4.42 -7.16
C PRO A 179 25.44 3.42 -8.30
N GLU A 180 25.21 3.94 -9.51
CA GLU A 180 25.06 3.16 -10.76
C GLU A 180 26.23 2.19 -11.01
N ASP A 181 27.42 2.50 -10.49
CA ASP A 181 28.62 1.67 -10.63
C ASP A 181 28.61 0.41 -9.74
N GLY A 182 27.51 0.18 -9.01
CA GLY A 182 27.34 -0.90 -8.04
C GLY A 182 28.06 -0.63 -6.73
N ILE A 183 27.58 -1.27 -5.66
CA ILE A 183 28.20 -1.16 -4.35
C ILE A 183 29.31 -2.19 -4.20
N ASP A 184 30.41 -1.75 -3.62
CA ASP A 184 31.48 -2.64 -3.20
C ASP A 184 31.02 -3.60 -2.10
N LEU A 185 31.19 -4.91 -2.33
CA LEU A 185 30.95 -5.97 -1.34
C LEU A 185 31.64 -5.70 0.01
N ARG A 186 32.75 -4.92 0.02
CA ARG A 186 33.44 -4.46 1.22
C ARG A 186 32.54 -3.62 2.13
N VAL A 187 31.64 -2.80 1.59
CA VAL A 187 30.71 -1.98 2.38
C VAL A 187 29.76 -2.88 3.16
N TRP A 188 29.09 -3.80 2.46
CA TRP A 188 28.14 -4.72 3.08
C TRP A 188 28.80 -5.65 4.06
N THR A 189 30.00 -6.14 3.72
CA THR A 189 30.81 -6.93 4.65
C THR A 189 31.15 -6.11 5.89
N ALA A 190 31.51 -4.83 5.75
CA ALA A 190 31.76 -3.97 6.89
C ALA A 190 30.51 -3.82 7.77
N LEU A 191 29.33 -3.57 7.19
CA LEU A 191 28.06 -3.41 7.92
C LEU A 191 27.73 -4.62 8.82
N THR A 192 28.22 -5.82 8.50
CA THR A 192 28.07 -7.02 9.36
C THR A 192 28.76 -6.93 10.72
N HIS A 193 29.70 -5.99 10.85
CA HIS A 193 30.48 -5.76 12.07
C HIS A 193 29.86 -4.70 12.99
N LEU A 194 28.76 -4.06 12.59
CA LEU A 194 28.08 -3.10 13.45
C LEU A 194 27.47 -3.81 14.67
N PRO A 195 27.89 -3.46 15.90
CA PRO A 195 27.64 -4.28 17.09
C PRO A 195 26.17 -4.31 17.53
N HIS A 196 25.39 -3.31 17.14
CA HIS A 196 24.00 -3.14 17.57
C HIS A 196 23.00 -3.07 16.41
N LEU A 197 23.47 -3.22 15.17
CA LEU A 197 22.58 -3.14 14.01
C LEU A 197 21.62 -4.34 14.02
N THR A 198 20.33 -4.04 14.18
CA THR A 198 19.25 -5.02 14.26
C THR A 198 18.27 -4.89 13.09
N HIS A 199 18.24 -3.72 12.45
CA HIS A 199 17.33 -3.38 11.38
C HIS A 199 18.12 -2.76 10.24
N LEU A 200 17.98 -3.30 9.04
CA LEU A 200 18.64 -2.81 7.84
C LEU A 200 17.59 -2.72 6.73
N ALA A 201 17.59 -1.62 5.99
CA ALA A 201 16.69 -1.40 4.87
C ALA A 201 17.44 -0.81 3.68
N PHE A 202 17.00 -1.17 2.48
CA PHE A 202 17.50 -0.57 1.25
C PHE A 202 16.47 -0.67 0.11
N ASP A 203 16.57 0.23 -0.87
CA ASP A 203 15.56 0.43 -1.93
C ASP A 203 15.93 -0.13 -3.31
N ASP A 204 16.96 -0.97 -3.38
CA ASP A 204 17.51 -1.49 -4.64
C ASP A 204 17.68 -3.02 -4.58
N GLU A 205 17.02 -3.68 -5.51
CA GLU A 205 16.93 -5.14 -5.67
C GLU A 205 18.21 -5.78 -6.22
N ASP A 206 19.09 -5.01 -6.87
CA ASP A 206 20.34 -5.55 -7.43
C ASP A 206 21.26 -6.12 -6.33
N TYR A 207 20.99 -5.77 -5.07
CA TYR A 207 21.73 -6.24 -3.90
C TYR A 207 21.18 -7.52 -3.27
N LEU A 208 20.06 -8.06 -3.75
CA LEU A 208 19.46 -9.29 -3.22
C LEU A 208 20.45 -10.48 -3.23
N PRO A 209 21.17 -10.80 -4.34
CA PRO A 209 22.07 -11.96 -4.36
C PRO A 209 23.16 -11.88 -3.29
N MET A 210 23.69 -10.68 -3.07
CA MET A 210 24.73 -10.45 -2.07
C MET A 210 24.16 -10.51 -0.65
N CYS A 211 22.95 -10.00 -0.41
CA CYS A 211 22.29 -10.14 0.89
C CYS A 211 22.15 -11.61 1.29
N GLY A 212 21.77 -12.48 0.35
CA GLY A 212 21.71 -13.94 0.56
C GLY A 212 23.03 -14.51 1.10
N SER A 213 24.16 -14.07 0.53
CA SER A 213 25.49 -14.53 0.95
C SER A 213 25.95 -13.99 2.31
N LEU A 214 25.50 -12.79 2.70
CA LEU A 214 25.95 -12.09 3.91
C LEU A 214 25.05 -12.30 5.12
N LEU A 215 23.78 -12.65 4.91
CA LEU A 215 22.80 -12.94 5.97
C LEU A 215 23.26 -13.90 7.07
N PRO A 216 24.01 -14.97 6.78
CA PRO A 216 24.57 -15.84 7.81
C PRO A 216 25.62 -15.16 8.71
N THR A 217 26.26 -14.08 8.21
CA THR A 217 27.33 -13.36 8.93
C THR A 217 26.78 -12.28 9.87
N TRP A 218 25.57 -11.75 9.59
CA TRP A 218 24.88 -10.78 10.45
C TRP A 218 24.30 -11.42 11.71
N LYS A 219 25.08 -11.44 12.80
CA LYS A 219 24.68 -12.06 14.09
C LYS A 219 23.56 -11.35 14.83
N HIS A 220 23.43 -10.03 14.64
CA HIS A 220 22.48 -9.20 15.38
C HIS A 220 21.27 -8.75 14.56
N LEU A 221 21.31 -8.95 13.24
CA LEU A 221 20.24 -8.53 12.35
C LEU A 221 18.97 -9.35 12.63
N LYS A 222 17.89 -8.64 12.92
CA LYS A 222 16.56 -9.17 13.20
C LYS A 222 15.62 -8.96 12.02
N VAL A 223 15.76 -7.83 11.32
CA VAL A 223 14.91 -7.40 10.22
C VAL A 223 15.78 -6.88 9.09
N LEU A 224 15.56 -7.43 7.90
CA LEU A 224 16.06 -6.91 6.63
C LEU A 224 14.85 -6.51 5.80
N VAL A 225 14.69 -5.22 5.53
CA VAL A 225 13.63 -4.69 4.67
C VAL A 225 14.19 -4.38 3.29
N ILE A 226 13.57 -4.91 2.25
CA ILE A 226 13.79 -4.46 0.89
C ILE A 226 12.63 -3.53 0.57
N LEU A 227 12.94 -2.26 0.36
CA LEU A 227 11.97 -1.21 0.08
C LEU A 227 11.75 -1.17 -1.43
N TYR A 228 10.50 -1.15 -1.85
CA TYR A 228 10.14 -1.04 -3.26
C TYR A 228 9.45 0.30 -3.52
N SER A 229 10.02 1.10 -4.42
CA SER A 229 9.51 2.42 -4.81
C SER A 229 8.65 2.39 -6.08
N GLY A 230 7.88 1.33 -6.30
CA GLY A 230 6.94 1.25 -7.41
C GLY A 230 5.96 2.43 -7.42
N THR A 231 5.88 3.13 -8.55
CA THR A 231 5.10 4.37 -8.69
C THR A 231 3.58 4.16 -8.69
N ASP A 232 3.13 2.94 -8.91
CA ASP A 232 1.72 2.54 -9.02
C ASP A 232 1.21 1.78 -7.79
N GLY A 233 2.06 1.55 -6.79
CA GLY A 233 1.72 0.75 -5.61
C GLY A 233 1.51 -0.73 -5.90
N SER A 234 1.71 -1.18 -7.15
CA SER A 234 1.76 -2.59 -7.47
C SER A 234 3.17 -3.10 -7.14
N LEU A 235 3.27 -4.18 -6.37
CA LEU A 235 4.52 -4.93 -6.34
C LEU A 235 4.64 -5.56 -7.72
N ASP A 236 5.63 -5.15 -8.51
CA ASP A 236 6.00 -5.93 -9.69
C ASP A 236 6.54 -7.27 -9.17
N ALA A 237 5.65 -8.25 -9.09
CA ALA A 237 6.01 -9.64 -8.83
C ALA A 237 7.08 -10.12 -9.84
N GLU A 238 7.12 -9.48 -11.02
CA GLU A 238 8.13 -9.65 -12.07
C GLU A 238 9.57 -9.56 -11.55
N LEU A 239 9.86 -8.61 -10.67
CA LEU A 239 11.20 -8.40 -10.14
C LEU A 239 11.57 -9.56 -9.21
N PHE A 240 10.66 -9.98 -8.33
CA PHE A 240 10.97 -11.06 -7.41
C PHE A 240 11.17 -12.42 -8.10
N ALA A 241 10.41 -12.68 -9.16
CA ALA A 241 10.57 -13.90 -9.96
C ALA A 241 11.88 -13.90 -10.75
N ASP A 242 12.28 -12.76 -11.33
CA ASP A 242 13.51 -12.66 -12.12
C ASP A 242 14.78 -12.58 -11.25
N TYR A 243 14.69 -11.96 -10.06
CA TYR A 243 15.78 -11.92 -9.09
C TYR A 243 15.85 -13.13 -8.17
N SER A 244 15.02 -14.17 -8.39
CA SER A 244 15.01 -15.45 -7.68
C SER A 244 16.32 -15.71 -6.92
N VAL A 245 16.37 -15.26 -5.67
CA VAL A 245 17.30 -15.75 -4.66
C VAL A 245 16.41 -16.61 -3.77
N PRO A 246 16.11 -17.87 -4.14
CA PRO A 246 15.25 -18.75 -3.34
C PRO A 246 15.68 -18.79 -1.88
N GLU A 247 16.97 -18.59 -1.62
CA GLU A 247 17.55 -18.50 -0.29
C GLU A 247 16.98 -17.35 0.56
N LEU A 248 16.51 -16.26 -0.05
CA LEU A 248 15.89 -15.13 0.65
C LEU A 248 14.40 -15.32 0.90
N ALA A 249 13.69 -16.05 0.02
CA ALA A 249 12.25 -16.28 0.17
C ALA A 249 11.92 -16.99 1.49
N ASP A 250 12.76 -17.95 1.88
CA ASP A 250 12.62 -18.71 3.12
C ASP A 250 13.30 -18.04 4.33
N GLU A 251 14.03 -16.94 4.14
CA GLU A 251 14.74 -16.29 5.24
C GLU A 251 13.73 -15.56 6.16
N PRO A 252 13.59 -15.99 7.43
CA PRO A 252 12.59 -15.43 8.35
C PRO A 252 12.85 -13.99 8.77
N ARG A 253 14.02 -13.41 8.45
CA ARG A 253 14.37 -12.02 8.75
C ARG A 253 14.08 -11.06 7.59
N VAL A 254 13.78 -11.55 6.40
CA VAL A 254 13.65 -10.74 5.19
C VAL A 254 12.19 -10.39 4.93
N VAL A 255 11.92 -9.10 4.71
CA VAL A 255 10.60 -8.55 4.38
C VAL A 255 10.75 -7.66 3.16
N LEU A 256 9.90 -7.89 2.17
CA LEU A 256 9.71 -6.95 1.06
C LEU A 256 8.55 -6.02 1.43
N MET A 257 8.75 -4.71 1.28
CA MET A 257 7.74 -3.72 1.61
C MET A 257 7.61 -2.67 0.51
N VAL A 258 6.39 -2.41 0.10
CA VAL A 258 6.07 -1.20 -0.68
C VAL A 258 5.94 -0.05 0.30
N CYS A 259 6.71 1.00 0.09
CA CYS A 259 6.56 2.24 0.83
C CYS A 259 6.53 3.40 -0.17
N SER A 260 5.34 3.93 -0.45
CA SER A 260 5.19 5.09 -1.35
C SER A 260 5.45 6.42 -0.64
N GLU A 261 5.43 6.44 0.69
CA GLU A 261 5.47 7.67 1.51
C GLU A 261 6.54 7.61 2.60
N TYR A 262 7.79 7.30 2.21
CA TYR A 262 8.95 7.14 3.11
C TYR A 262 9.08 8.23 4.18
N LEU A 263 8.94 9.50 3.79
CA LEU A 263 9.07 10.61 4.74
C LEU A 263 7.92 10.63 5.75
N GLU A 264 6.68 10.34 5.33
CA GLU A 264 5.55 10.31 6.25
C GLU A 264 5.67 9.15 7.24
N ASP A 265 6.11 7.98 6.75
CA ASP A 265 6.37 6.81 7.57
C ASP A 265 7.52 7.05 8.57
N TRP A 266 8.62 7.67 8.11
CA TRP A 266 9.72 8.05 9.00
C TRP A 266 9.28 9.03 10.08
N ILE A 267 8.51 10.06 9.72
CA ILE A 267 7.97 11.05 10.68
C ILE A 267 7.14 10.33 11.74
N LYS A 268 6.29 9.40 11.30
CA LYS A 268 5.45 8.59 12.19
C LYS A 268 6.35 7.82 13.15
N GLY A 269 7.29 7.03 12.66
CA GLY A 269 8.27 6.28 13.48
C GLY A 269 9.07 7.15 14.45
N ALA A 270 9.54 8.32 13.99
CA ALA A 270 10.29 9.27 14.79
C ALA A 270 9.47 9.89 15.94
N HIS A 271 8.14 10.01 15.77
CA HIS A 271 7.24 10.59 16.76
C HIS A 271 6.65 9.58 17.73
N THR A 272 6.09 8.51 17.21
CA THR A 272 5.36 7.51 18.01
C THR A 272 6.27 6.41 18.52
N GLY A 273 7.43 6.19 17.87
CA GLY A 273 8.29 5.03 18.11
C GLY A 273 7.67 3.70 17.66
N TYR A 274 6.50 3.71 17.02
CA TYR A 274 5.74 2.53 16.60
C TYR A 274 4.80 2.88 15.43
N HIS A 275 4.43 1.93 14.58
CA HIS A 275 3.62 2.12 13.36
C HIS A 275 4.33 2.73 12.15
N ASP A 276 5.67 2.76 12.13
CA ASP A 276 6.45 2.91 10.89
C ASP A 276 6.56 1.55 10.15
N TYR A 277 7.15 1.54 8.96
CA TYR A 277 7.37 0.32 8.19
C TYR A 277 8.27 -0.66 8.95
N TRP A 278 9.18 -0.18 9.81
CA TRP A 278 10.00 -1.04 10.67
C TRP A 278 9.15 -1.92 11.58
N SER A 279 8.21 -1.30 12.31
CA SER A 279 7.30 -2.06 13.18
C SER A 279 6.40 -3.02 12.39
N GLN A 280 5.97 -2.62 11.18
CA GLN A 280 5.21 -3.51 10.29
C GLN A 280 6.04 -4.72 9.83
N ALA A 281 7.32 -4.51 9.51
CA ALA A 281 8.25 -5.57 9.18
C ALA A 281 8.50 -6.51 10.38
N GLU A 282 8.68 -5.96 11.58
CA GLU A 282 8.81 -6.75 12.81
C GLU A 282 7.56 -7.61 13.07
N ASP A 283 6.38 -7.02 12.95
CA ASP A 283 5.10 -7.71 13.11
C ASP A 283 4.95 -8.82 12.05
N HIS A 284 5.28 -8.54 10.79
CA HIS A 284 5.25 -9.53 9.72
C HIS A 284 6.20 -10.72 9.99
N ILE A 285 7.42 -10.44 10.43
CA ILE A 285 8.39 -11.47 10.83
C ILE A 285 7.88 -12.27 12.02
N ALA A 286 7.28 -11.62 13.02
CA ALA A 286 6.72 -12.29 14.19
C ALA A 286 5.58 -13.23 13.78
N ARG A 287 4.68 -12.77 12.91
CA ARG A 287 3.58 -13.57 12.34
C ARG A 287 4.13 -14.76 11.56
N ARG A 288 5.13 -14.56 10.70
CA ARG A 288 5.82 -15.65 9.95
C ARG A 288 6.44 -16.67 10.91
N LYS A 289 7.18 -16.23 11.92
CA LYS A 289 7.80 -17.11 12.94
C LYS A 289 6.79 -17.86 13.80
N SER A 290 5.60 -17.29 14.01
CA SER A 290 4.52 -17.94 14.74
C SER A 290 3.73 -18.96 13.89
N GLY A 291 3.98 -19.02 12.57
CA GLY A 291 3.21 -19.83 11.63
C GLY A 291 1.89 -19.21 11.20
N GLU A 292 1.59 -17.97 11.59
CA GLU A 292 0.37 -17.27 11.14
C GLU A 292 0.41 -16.98 9.62
N VAL A 293 1.61 -16.84 9.05
CA VAL A 293 1.83 -16.64 7.60
C VAL A 293 2.25 -17.98 6.94
N ASP A 294 1.68 -19.10 7.38
CA ASP A 294 1.83 -20.40 6.72
C ASP A 294 1.15 -20.37 5.34
N PRO A 295 1.76 -20.83 4.25
CA PRO A 295 1.05 -21.04 2.98
C PRO A 295 -0.29 -21.78 3.11
N ALA A 296 -0.43 -22.66 4.12
CA ALA A 296 -1.70 -23.30 4.46
C ALA A 296 -2.79 -22.29 4.87
N PHE A 297 -2.43 -21.18 5.51
CA PHE A 297 -3.37 -20.09 5.80
C PHE A 297 -3.98 -19.55 4.53
N PHE A 298 -3.17 -19.25 3.50
CA PHE A 298 -3.68 -18.72 2.24
C PHE A 298 -4.58 -19.73 1.54
N ARG A 299 -4.18 -21.00 1.52
CA ARG A 299 -4.99 -22.10 1.01
C ARG A 299 -6.35 -22.19 1.68
N ASP A 300 -6.37 -22.14 3.01
CA ASP A 300 -7.55 -22.43 3.80
C ASP A 300 -8.41 -21.20 4.05
N SER A 301 -7.87 -19.99 3.97
CA SER A 301 -8.55 -18.75 4.42
C SER A 301 -8.89 -17.80 3.28
N VAL A 302 -8.14 -17.80 2.17
CA VAL A 302 -8.44 -16.90 1.05
C VAL A 302 -9.66 -17.46 0.29
N ARG A 303 -10.73 -16.67 0.27
CA ARG A 303 -11.97 -16.96 -0.46
C ARG A 303 -12.18 -16.04 -1.64
N HIS A 304 -11.71 -14.81 -1.52
CA HIS A 304 -11.79 -13.77 -2.54
C HIS A 304 -10.35 -13.41 -2.89
N LEU A 305 -10.00 -13.55 -4.16
CA LEU A 305 -8.66 -13.24 -4.65
C LEU A 305 -8.77 -12.35 -5.88
N GLN A 306 -8.01 -11.28 -5.86
CA GLN A 306 -7.87 -10.35 -6.96
C GLN A 306 -6.43 -10.37 -7.45
N LEU A 307 -6.27 -10.55 -8.76
CA LEU A 307 -4.99 -10.52 -9.46
C LEU A 307 -5.05 -9.44 -10.53
N VAL A 308 -4.46 -8.28 -10.27
CA VAL A 308 -4.49 -7.10 -11.18
C VAL A 308 -3.46 -7.21 -12.28
N HIS A 309 -2.25 -7.53 -11.88
CA HIS A 309 -1.08 -7.62 -12.75
C HIS A 309 -0.22 -8.82 -12.33
N GLY A 310 0.46 -9.42 -13.30
CA GLY A 310 1.45 -10.47 -13.05
C GLY A 310 1.64 -11.41 -14.23
N LYS A 311 2.77 -12.12 -14.23
CA LYS A 311 3.06 -13.13 -15.26
C LYS A 311 2.21 -14.40 -15.03
N ALA A 312 2.02 -15.19 -16.07
CA ALA A 312 1.27 -16.46 -15.98
C ALA A 312 1.82 -17.40 -14.91
N ALA A 313 3.15 -17.56 -14.83
CA ALA A 313 3.80 -18.45 -13.87
C ALA A 313 3.58 -18.03 -12.40
N GLU A 314 3.55 -16.73 -12.13
CA GLU A 314 3.28 -16.19 -10.78
C GLU A 314 1.83 -16.39 -10.39
N THR A 315 0.93 -16.18 -11.33
CA THR A 315 -0.51 -16.43 -11.16
C THR A 315 -0.77 -17.89 -10.87
N ASP A 316 -0.11 -18.80 -11.58
CA ASP A 316 -0.14 -20.23 -11.29
C ASP A 316 0.38 -20.55 -9.89
N SER A 317 1.45 -19.88 -9.46
CA SER A 317 2.00 -20.04 -8.10
C SER A 317 1.02 -19.55 -7.03
N ILE A 318 0.49 -18.33 -7.18
CA ILE A 318 -0.47 -17.72 -6.24
C ILE A 318 -1.74 -18.56 -6.18
N LEU A 319 -2.30 -18.96 -7.32
CA LEU A 319 -3.52 -19.76 -7.37
C LEU A 319 -3.29 -21.20 -6.90
N GLY A 320 -2.07 -21.73 -7.05
CA GLY A 320 -1.66 -23.02 -6.48
C GLY A 320 -1.57 -23.00 -4.95
N VAL A 321 -1.19 -21.86 -4.36
CA VAL A 321 -1.21 -21.65 -2.90
C VAL A 321 -2.64 -21.37 -2.43
N CYS A 322 -3.37 -20.50 -3.12
CA CYS A 322 -4.74 -20.07 -2.81
C CYS A 322 -5.80 -20.99 -3.43
N SER A 323 -5.63 -22.32 -3.34
CA SER A 323 -6.55 -23.29 -3.96
C SER A 323 -7.98 -23.26 -3.37
N GLY A 324 -8.19 -22.62 -2.23
CA GLY A 324 -9.50 -22.46 -1.57
C GLY A 324 -10.32 -21.25 -2.03
N VAL A 325 -9.90 -20.53 -3.09
CA VAL A 325 -10.61 -19.38 -3.66
C VAL A 325 -11.97 -19.79 -4.22
N GLU A 326 -12.99 -18.98 -3.94
CA GLU A 326 -14.36 -19.11 -4.43
C GLU A 326 -14.72 -17.97 -5.39
N ASP A 327 -14.17 -16.77 -5.16
CA ASP A 327 -14.37 -15.59 -6.00
C ASP A 327 -13.03 -15.09 -6.54
N LEU A 328 -12.89 -15.15 -7.86
CA LEU A 328 -11.65 -14.83 -8.54
C LEU A 328 -11.85 -13.66 -9.50
N TRP A 329 -11.01 -12.64 -9.36
CA TRP A 329 -10.87 -11.53 -10.29
C TRP A 329 -9.48 -11.58 -10.91
N VAL A 330 -9.40 -11.60 -12.24
CA VAL A 330 -8.14 -11.66 -13.00
C VAL A 330 -8.15 -10.55 -14.04
N GLY A 331 -7.11 -9.72 -14.04
CA GLY A 331 -6.96 -8.57 -14.94
C GLY A 331 -6.52 -8.94 -16.36
N GLU A 332 -6.25 -7.92 -17.19
CA GLU A 332 -5.97 -8.05 -18.63
C GLU A 332 -4.66 -8.79 -18.98
N THR A 333 -3.70 -8.83 -18.05
CA THR A 333 -2.30 -9.17 -18.38
C THR A 333 -1.94 -10.65 -18.23
N PHE A 334 -2.88 -11.50 -17.82
CA PHE A 334 -2.57 -12.90 -17.52
C PHE A 334 -2.82 -13.83 -18.70
N ILE A 335 -2.05 -14.91 -18.78
CA ILE A 335 -2.16 -15.95 -19.82
C ILE A 335 -2.55 -17.28 -19.16
N ALA A 336 -3.71 -17.80 -19.56
CA ALA A 336 -4.25 -19.15 -19.39
C ALA A 336 -4.12 -19.83 -18.00
N VAL A 337 -5.14 -19.67 -17.16
CA VAL A 337 -5.40 -20.40 -15.89
C VAL A 337 -5.74 -21.91 -16.11
N SER A 338 -5.36 -22.46 -17.27
CA SER A 338 -5.90 -23.73 -17.77
C SER A 338 -5.44 -24.97 -17.00
N GLU A 339 -4.38 -24.89 -16.17
CA GLU A 339 -3.87 -26.06 -15.43
C GLU A 339 -4.13 -26.02 -13.91
N ILE A 340 -4.62 -24.89 -13.38
CA ILE A 340 -4.75 -24.73 -11.94
C ILE A 340 -5.87 -25.61 -11.38
N ARG A 341 -5.56 -26.29 -10.28
CA ARG A 341 -6.51 -27.07 -9.50
C ARG A 341 -6.92 -26.29 -8.26
N PHE A 342 -8.14 -25.78 -8.27
CA PHE A 342 -8.77 -25.29 -7.06
C PHE A 342 -9.33 -26.48 -6.26
N ASP A 343 -9.13 -26.45 -4.94
CA ASP A 343 -9.72 -27.41 -4.02
C ASP A 343 -11.23 -27.20 -3.88
N ARG A 344 -11.72 -26.01 -4.28
CA ARG A 344 -13.13 -25.64 -4.31
C ARG A 344 -13.54 -25.15 -5.71
N PRO A 345 -14.78 -25.40 -6.14
CA PRO A 345 -15.28 -24.82 -7.37
C PRO A 345 -15.52 -23.31 -7.19
N LEU A 346 -15.22 -22.53 -8.23
CA LEU A 346 -15.46 -21.09 -8.25
C LEU A 346 -16.97 -20.80 -8.24
N LYS A 347 -17.36 -19.74 -7.53
CA LYS A 347 -18.71 -19.17 -7.49
C LYS A 347 -18.80 -17.90 -8.33
N ARG A 348 -17.77 -17.05 -8.28
CA ARG A 348 -17.66 -15.82 -9.07
C ARG A 348 -16.34 -15.82 -9.84
N LEU A 349 -16.41 -15.42 -11.11
CA LEU A 349 -15.24 -15.26 -11.97
C LEU A 349 -15.36 -13.96 -12.76
N HIS A 350 -14.33 -13.14 -12.69
CA HIS A 350 -14.17 -11.92 -13.45
C HIS A 350 -12.84 -12.00 -14.22
N GLY A 351 -12.85 -11.80 -15.52
CA GLY A 351 -11.65 -11.91 -16.36
C GLY A 351 -11.96 -11.91 -17.86
N SER A 352 -10.96 -11.62 -18.70
CA SER A 352 -11.07 -11.89 -20.13
C SER A 352 -11.04 -13.39 -20.41
N LEU A 353 -11.79 -13.84 -21.43
CA LEU A 353 -11.77 -15.26 -21.83
C LEU A 353 -10.38 -15.70 -22.29
N GLU A 354 -9.65 -14.84 -23.00
CA GLU A 354 -8.30 -15.15 -23.46
C GLU A 354 -7.37 -15.36 -22.26
N THR A 355 -7.47 -14.45 -21.29
CA THR A 355 -6.70 -14.47 -20.05
C THR A 355 -6.98 -15.72 -19.21
N ILE A 356 -8.25 -16.04 -19.00
CA ILE A 356 -8.61 -17.16 -18.13
C ILE A 356 -8.31 -18.50 -18.82
N PHE A 357 -8.50 -18.60 -20.13
CA PHE A 357 -8.61 -19.91 -20.78
C PHE A 357 -7.57 -20.21 -21.85
N GLY A 358 -6.84 -19.21 -22.33
CA GLY A 358 -6.00 -19.34 -23.51
C GLY A 358 -6.83 -19.51 -24.79
N SER A 359 -6.28 -19.05 -25.91
CA SER A 359 -6.88 -19.12 -27.25
C SER A 359 -7.25 -20.58 -27.67
N PRO A 360 -8.13 -20.76 -28.68
CA PRO A 360 -9.52 -21.17 -28.54
C PRO A 360 -9.73 -22.66 -28.22
N GLY A 361 -10.53 -22.96 -27.18
CA GLY A 361 -10.94 -24.33 -26.83
C GLY A 361 -11.48 -24.51 -25.41
N ILE A 362 -12.27 -23.55 -24.91
CA ILE A 362 -12.65 -23.51 -23.49
C ILE A 362 -13.50 -24.72 -23.09
N ASP A 363 -12.97 -25.55 -22.19
CA ASP A 363 -13.71 -26.63 -21.58
C ASP A 363 -14.41 -26.19 -20.29
N PHE A 364 -15.62 -25.66 -20.42
CA PHE A 364 -16.49 -25.33 -19.29
C PHE A 364 -17.01 -26.58 -18.54
N THR A 365 -16.69 -27.80 -18.99
CA THR A 365 -17.02 -29.03 -18.25
C THR A 365 -16.06 -29.31 -17.10
N ARG A 366 -14.96 -28.54 -16.99
CA ARG A 366 -14.02 -28.65 -15.87
C ARG A 366 -14.74 -28.40 -14.53
N SER A 367 -14.36 -29.17 -13.51
CA SER A 367 -14.95 -29.10 -12.17
C SER A 367 -14.84 -27.74 -11.51
N ILE A 368 -13.86 -26.92 -11.91
CA ILE A 368 -13.70 -25.57 -11.37
C ILE A 368 -14.92 -24.68 -11.65
N PHE A 369 -15.72 -24.99 -12.69
CA PHE A 369 -16.94 -24.25 -13.06
C PHE A 369 -18.23 -24.92 -12.58
N SER A 370 -18.14 -26.06 -11.88
CA SER A 370 -19.34 -26.80 -11.48
C SER A 370 -20.19 -26.06 -10.44
N SER A 371 -19.74 -24.93 -9.92
CA SER A 371 -20.50 -24.09 -8.99
C SER A 371 -20.51 -22.62 -9.41
N LEU A 372 -20.07 -22.31 -10.63
CA LEU A 372 -19.97 -20.93 -11.10
C LEU A 372 -21.38 -20.36 -11.26
N THR A 373 -21.67 -19.28 -10.53
CA THR A 373 -22.97 -18.60 -10.50
C THR A 373 -22.92 -17.21 -11.11
N HIS A 374 -21.78 -16.53 -11.01
CA HIS A 374 -21.53 -15.20 -11.58
C HIS A 374 -20.32 -15.26 -12.49
N LEU A 375 -20.48 -14.77 -13.71
CA LEU A 375 -19.42 -14.64 -14.69
C LEU A 375 -19.44 -13.22 -15.24
N GLU A 376 -18.30 -12.54 -15.18
CA GLU A 376 -18.08 -11.26 -15.82
C GLU A 376 -16.92 -11.39 -16.79
N LEU A 377 -17.14 -10.95 -18.03
CA LEU A 377 -16.18 -11.04 -19.11
C LEU A 377 -15.88 -9.64 -19.62
N PHE A 378 -14.60 -9.29 -19.72
CA PHE A 378 -14.16 -8.03 -20.30
C PHE A 378 -13.12 -8.24 -21.39
N ASN A 379 -12.90 -7.23 -22.23
CA ASN A 379 -11.91 -7.24 -23.32
C ASN A 379 -11.93 -8.51 -24.15
N PHE A 380 -13.03 -8.70 -24.86
CA PHE A 380 -13.09 -9.78 -25.83
C PHE A 380 -12.37 -9.33 -27.12
N PRO A 381 -11.68 -10.23 -27.82
CA PRO A 381 -11.07 -9.88 -29.09
C PRO A 381 -12.16 -9.47 -30.09
N GLU A 382 -12.07 -8.25 -30.64
CA GLU A 382 -13.00 -7.69 -31.66
C GLU A 382 -13.25 -8.63 -32.87
N HIS A 383 -12.39 -9.63 -33.07
CA HIS A 383 -12.42 -10.55 -34.20
C HIS A 383 -13.02 -11.93 -33.89
N GLU A 384 -13.41 -12.22 -32.65
CA GLU A 384 -13.86 -13.55 -32.20
C GLU A 384 -15.28 -13.56 -31.62
N ILE A 385 -16.23 -12.86 -32.26
CA ILE A 385 -17.66 -13.06 -32.03
C ILE A 385 -18.11 -14.39 -32.68
N ASP A 386 -17.50 -15.50 -32.28
CA ASP A 386 -17.89 -16.83 -32.76
C ASP A 386 -18.99 -17.38 -31.83
N LEU A 387 -20.21 -17.48 -32.38
CA LEU A 387 -21.39 -17.99 -31.69
C LEU A 387 -21.17 -19.32 -30.92
N PRO A 388 -20.37 -20.29 -31.42
CA PRO A 388 -20.01 -21.51 -30.70
C PRO A 388 -19.44 -21.27 -29.31
N VAL A 389 -18.54 -20.29 -29.11
CA VAL A 389 -17.93 -20.01 -27.79
C VAL A 389 -19.02 -19.67 -26.78
N TRP A 390 -19.94 -18.80 -27.19
CA TRP A 390 -21.04 -18.34 -26.35
C TRP A 390 -22.09 -19.41 -26.10
N THR A 391 -22.34 -20.33 -27.05
CA THR A 391 -23.22 -21.49 -26.79
C THR A 391 -22.65 -22.45 -25.74
N VAL A 392 -21.34 -22.41 -25.44
CA VAL A 392 -20.80 -23.23 -24.34
C VAL A 392 -21.17 -22.64 -22.98
N LEU A 393 -21.28 -21.32 -22.86
CA LEU A 393 -21.71 -20.66 -21.62
C LEU A 393 -23.14 -21.05 -21.22
N THR A 394 -24.01 -21.41 -22.18
CA THR A 394 -25.37 -21.94 -21.89
C THR A 394 -25.36 -23.31 -21.21
N ARG A 395 -24.22 -24.01 -21.26
CA ARG A 395 -24.04 -25.33 -20.64
C ARG A 395 -23.55 -25.26 -19.21
N LEU A 396 -23.15 -24.08 -18.72
CA LEU A 396 -22.72 -23.91 -17.34
C LEU A 396 -23.90 -24.20 -16.40
N PRO A 397 -23.82 -25.25 -15.57
CA PRO A 397 -24.99 -25.77 -14.88
C PRO A 397 -25.54 -24.79 -13.85
N HIS A 398 -24.73 -23.91 -13.26
CA HIS A 398 -25.17 -23.04 -12.16
C HIS A 398 -25.14 -21.55 -12.48
N LEU A 399 -24.83 -21.16 -13.73
CA LEU A 399 -24.71 -19.76 -14.10
C LEU A 399 -26.08 -19.07 -14.00
N THR A 400 -26.17 -18.08 -13.11
CA THR A 400 -27.37 -17.26 -12.89
C THR A 400 -27.15 -15.79 -13.21
N HIS A 401 -25.90 -15.33 -13.21
CA HIS A 401 -25.49 -13.95 -13.42
C HIS A 401 -24.40 -13.89 -14.47
N LEU A 402 -24.60 -13.07 -15.50
CA LEU A 402 -23.64 -12.85 -16.57
C LEU A 402 -23.50 -11.36 -16.84
N ALA A 403 -22.26 -10.88 -17.00
CA ALA A 403 -21.93 -9.50 -17.31
C ALA A 403 -20.86 -9.40 -18.39
N PHE A 404 -20.93 -8.34 -19.19
CA PHE A 404 -19.88 -7.95 -20.14
C PHE A 404 -19.89 -6.43 -20.34
N ASP A 405 -18.75 -5.87 -20.72
CA ASP A 405 -18.48 -4.43 -20.78
C ASP A 405 -18.48 -3.82 -22.20
N GLU A 406 -18.71 -4.63 -23.23
CA GLU A 406 -18.80 -4.14 -24.61
C GLU A 406 -20.19 -4.30 -25.22
N GLU A 407 -20.65 -3.21 -25.84
CA GLU A 407 -21.93 -3.13 -26.54
C GLU A 407 -22.01 -4.02 -27.79
N GLU A 408 -20.86 -4.47 -28.31
CA GLU A 408 -20.75 -5.28 -29.52
C GLU A 408 -21.29 -6.70 -29.34
N TYR A 409 -21.46 -7.17 -28.09
CA TYR A 409 -22.02 -8.48 -27.76
C TYR A 409 -23.55 -8.52 -27.67
N LEU A 410 -24.21 -7.38 -27.85
CA LEU A 410 -25.67 -7.26 -27.84
C LEU A 410 -26.37 -8.25 -28.82
N PRO A 411 -25.94 -8.38 -30.10
CA PRO A 411 -26.51 -9.36 -31.04
C PRO A 411 -26.42 -10.81 -30.55
N VAL A 412 -25.28 -11.18 -29.96
CA VAL A 412 -25.04 -12.53 -29.44
C VAL A 412 -25.96 -12.82 -28.25
N CYS A 413 -26.11 -11.85 -27.37
CA CYS A 413 -27.00 -11.96 -26.22
C CYS A 413 -28.45 -12.11 -26.65
N GLY A 414 -28.89 -11.36 -27.67
CA GLY A 414 -30.22 -11.50 -28.25
C GLY A 414 -30.51 -12.93 -28.74
N ALA A 415 -29.51 -13.59 -29.33
CA ALA A 415 -29.64 -14.96 -29.81
C ALA A 415 -29.66 -16.01 -28.68
N LEU A 416 -28.92 -15.79 -27.59
CA LEU A 416 -28.66 -16.83 -26.57
C LEU A 416 -29.50 -16.71 -25.30
N VAL A 417 -30.00 -15.52 -24.99
CA VAL A 417 -30.90 -15.27 -23.85
C VAL A 417 -32.08 -16.25 -23.79
N PRO A 418 -32.72 -16.66 -24.91
CA PRO A 418 -33.76 -17.69 -24.89
C PRO A 418 -33.25 -19.09 -24.52
N GLU A 419 -31.99 -19.42 -24.79
CA GLU A 419 -31.39 -20.72 -24.50
C GLU A 419 -30.94 -20.83 -23.04
N TRP A 420 -30.64 -19.71 -22.38
CA TRP A 420 -30.25 -19.67 -20.98
C TRP A 420 -31.43 -19.80 -20.01
N VAL A 421 -31.83 -21.04 -19.74
CA VAL A 421 -32.97 -21.34 -18.84
C VAL A 421 -32.73 -20.91 -17.38
N ARG A 422 -31.46 -20.86 -16.94
CA ARG A 422 -31.10 -20.57 -15.53
C ARG A 422 -30.67 -19.13 -15.28
N LEU A 423 -30.37 -18.37 -16.33
CA LEU A 423 -29.92 -16.99 -16.21
C LEU A 423 -31.02 -16.14 -15.59
N ARG A 424 -30.67 -15.39 -14.54
CA ARG A 424 -31.55 -14.51 -13.77
C ARG A 424 -31.27 -13.05 -14.05
N VAL A 425 -30.00 -12.72 -14.26
CA VAL A 425 -29.51 -11.36 -14.49
C VAL A 425 -28.48 -11.38 -15.62
N LEU A 426 -28.66 -10.48 -16.57
CA LEU A 426 -27.71 -10.17 -17.62
C LEU A 426 -27.37 -8.68 -17.51
N VAL A 427 -26.15 -8.35 -17.12
CA VAL A 427 -25.67 -6.97 -17.00
C VAL A 427 -24.84 -6.60 -18.22
N ILE A 428 -25.08 -5.42 -18.77
CA ILE A 428 -24.26 -4.82 -19.81
C ILE A 428 -23.63 -3.58 -19.18
N LEU A 429 -22.33 -3.65 -18.93
CA LEU A 429 -21.56 -2.62 -18.24
C LEU A 429 -21.07 -1.56 -19.23
N PHE A 430 -21.05 -0.30 -18.79
CA PHE A 430 -20.51 0.83 -19.55
C PHE A 430 -19.48 1.58 -18.71
N ILE A 431 -18.27 1.73 -19.25
CA ILE A 431 -17.13 2.40 -18.60
C ILE A 431 -17.20 3.94 -18.76
N ARG A 432 -18.12 4.46 -19.59
CA ARG A 432 -18.26 5.91 -19.82
C ARG A 432 -19.70 6.36 -19.71
N GLU A 433 -19.91 7.50 -19.04
CA GLU A 433 -21.11 8.32 -19.15
C GLU A 433 -21.39 8.58 -20.63
N ARG A 434 -22.36 7.84 -21.19
CA ARG A 434 -22.96 8.18 -22.46
C ARG A 434 -24.30 8.79 -22.13
N ASP A 435 -24.48 10.06 -22.54
CA ASP A 435 -25.70 10.84 -22.38
C ASP A 435 -26.98 10.18 -22.97
N ASN A 436 -26.88 9.02 -23.63
CA ASN A 436 -27.97 8.33 -24.33
C ASN A 436 -27.98 6.79 -24.10
N LEU A 437 -27.80 6.32 -22.87
CA LEU A 437 -27.97 4.89 -22.52
C LEU A 437 -29.46 4.53 -22.38
N ASN A 438 -30.17 4.39 -23.51
CA ASN A 438 -31.60 4.04 -23.53
C ASN A 438 -31.95 3.09 -24.69
N ALA A 439 -33.26 2.96 -24.98
CA ALA A 439 -33.81 2.13 -26.06
C ALA A 439 -33.17 2.35 -27.45
N GLU A 440 -32.57 3.51 -27.71
CA GLU A 440 -31.84 3.80 -28.94
C GLU A 440 -30.59 2.92 -29.10
N LEU A 441 -29.98 2.47 -28.00
CA LEU A 441 -28.85 1.55 -28.02
C LEU A 441 -29.26 0.19 -28.59
N PHE A 442 -30.36 -0.39 -28.08
CA PHE A 442 -30.86 -1.68 -28.57
C PHE A 442 -31.29 -1.60 -30.05
N ALA A 443 -31.87 -0.46 -30.46
CA ALA A 443 -32.21 -0.21 -31.86
C ALA A 443 -30.96 -0.09 -32.75
N LYS A 444 -29.90 0.57 -32.26
CA LYS A 444 -28.61 0.70 -32.97
C LYS A 444 -27.99 -0.65 -33.28
N TYR A 445 -28.07 -1.62 -32.37
CA TYR A 445 -27.53 -2.98 -32.56
C TYR A 445 -28.53 -4.00 -33.10
N ASN A 446 -29.71 -3.55 -33.54
CA ASN A 446 -30.76 -4.40 -34.12
C ASN A 446 -31.16 -5.59 -33.22
N VAL A 447 -31.27 -5.33 -31.91
CA VAL A 447 -31.75 -6.28 -30.89
C VAL A 447 -32.84 -5.66 -30.00
N PRO A 448 -33.93 -5.14 -30.61
CA PRO A 448 -35.01 -4.52 -29.84
C PRO A 448 -35.65 -5.48 -28.82
N GLU A 449 -35.55 -6.80 -29.03
CA GLU A 449 -36.09 -7.82 -28.14
C GLU A 449 -35.43 -7.82 -26.75
N LEU A 450 -34.15 -7.40 -26.65
CA LEU A 450 -33.46 -7.31 -25.36
C LEU A 450 -34.01 -6.18 -24.47
N ALA A 451 -34.60 -5.14 -25.06
CA ALA A 451 -35.22 -4.05 -24.29
C ALA A 451 -36.44 -4.52 -23.48
N ASP A 452 -37.14 -5.55 -23.99
CA ASP A 452 -38.31 -6.13 -23.32
C ASP A 452 -37.94 -7.38 -22.49
N GLU A 453 -36.67 -7.82 -22.49
CA GLU A 453 -36.22 -8.98 -21.72
C GLU A 453 -36.08 -8.61 -20.22
N PRO A 454 -36.86 -9.24 -19.30
CA PRO A 454 -36.89 -8.90 -17.88
C PRO A 454 -35.60 -9.20 -17.12
N ARG A 455 -34.64 -9.92 -17.72
CA ARG A 455 -33.35 -10.26 -17.11
C ARG A 455 -32.23 -9.28 -17.46
N VAL A 456 -32.42 -8.42 -18.46
CA VAL A 456 -31.37 -7.51 -18.97
C VAL A 456 -31.33 -6.21 -18.16
N VAL A 457 -30.12 -5.78 -17.78
CA VAL A 457 -29.85 -4.50 -17.09
C VAL A 457 -28.66 -3.83 -17.77
N LEU A 458 -28.78 -2.54 -18.06
CA LEU A 458 -27.72 -1.65 -18.51
C LEU A 458 -27.21 -0.89 -17.28
N MET A 459 -25.90 -0.91 -17.02
CA MET A 459 -25.32 -0.23 -15.86
C MET A 459 -24.10 0.57 -16.25
N VAL A 460 -23.99 1.80 -15.74
CA VAL A 460 -22.73 2.53 -15.71
C VAL A 460 -22.01 2.12 -14.43
N CYS A 461 -20.76 1.71 -14.56
CA CYS A 461 -19.92 1.38 -13.43
C CYS A 461 -18.54 1.98 -13.68
N SER A 462 -18.28 3.13 -13.06
CA SER A 462 -17.00 3.83 -13.19
C SER A 462 -15.91 3.21 -12.32
N GLU A 463 -16.30 2.55 -11.23
CA GLU A 463 -15.43 1.97 -10.19
C GLU A 463 -15.70 0.46 -10.02
N TYR A 464 -15.56 -0.31 -11.10
CA TYR A 464 -15.86 -1.75 -11.11
C TYR A 464 -15.04 -2.54 -10.07
N LEU A 465 -13.83 -2.08 -9.79
CA LEU A 465 -12.96 -2.73 -8.84
C LEU A 465 -13.44 -2.50 -7.40
N GLU A 466 -13.65 -1.25 -7.02
CA GLU A 466 -14.15 -0.89 -5.70
C GLU A 466 -15.49 -1.57 -5.43
N ASP A 467 -16.34 -1.66 -6.45
CA ASP A 467 -17.62 -2.34 -6.40
C ASP A 467 -17.47 -3.86 -6.19
N TRP A 468 -16.56 -4.53 -6.94
CA TRP A 468 -16.25 -5.94 -6.71
C TRP A 468 -15.72 -6.20 -5.30
N ILE A 469 -14.82 -5.34 -4.81
CA ILE A 469 -14.26 -5.43 -3.45
C ILE A 469 -15.39 -5.31 -2.41
N LYS A 470 -16.31 -4.36 -2.57
CA LYS A 470 -17.49 -4.21 -1.69
C LYS A 470 -18.31 -5.50 -1.69
N GLY A 471 -18.64 -6.03 -2.86
CA GLY A 471 -19.38 -7.29 -3.02
C GLY A 471 -18.71 -8.50 -2.37
N ALA A 472 -17.38 -8.62 -2.54
CA ALA A 472 -16.60 -9.69 -1.92
C ALA A 472 -16.61 -9.61 -0.39
N HIS A 473 -16.59 -8.40 0.19
CA HIS A 473 -16.54 -8.21 1.64
C HIS A 473 -17.90 -8.33 2.33
N THR A 474 -18.94 -7.75 1.74
CA THR A 474 -20.27 -7.66 2.38
C THR A 474 -21.23 -8.74 1.91
N GLY A 475 -20.93 -9.39 0.77
CA GLY A 475 -21.86 -10.27 0.06
C GLY A 475 -23.06 -9.54 -0.55
N ARG A 476 -23.04 -8.20 -0.57
CA ARG A 476 -24.08 -7.32 -1.12
C ARG A 476 -23.42 -6.00 -1.58
N ASP A 477 -24.20 -5.01 -1.97
CA ASP A 477 -23.73 -3.65 -2.27
C ASP A 477 -22.72 -3.55 -3.44
N ASP A 478 -22.66 -4.60 -4.26
CA ASP A 478 -22.06 -4.59 -5.59
C ASP A 478 -23.12 -4.35 -6.67
N TYR A 479 -22.67 -4.15 -7.90
CA TYR A 479 -23.51 -3.88 -9.06
C TYR A 479 -24.42 -5.07 -9.35
N TRP A 480 -24.03 -6.29 -8.98
CA TRP A 480 -24.90 -7.47 -9.10
C TRP A 480 -26.15 -7.33 -8.23
N SER A 481 -25.97 -6.97 -6.96
CA SER A 481 -27.11 -6.75 -6.06
C SER A 481 -28.00 -5.60 -6.53
N ARG A 482 -27.41 -4.53 -7.09
CA ARG A 482 -28.16 -3.43 -7.72
C ARG A 482 -28.96 -3.90 -8.95
N ALA A 483 -28.36 -4.73 -9.81
CA ALA A 483 -29.04 -5.30 -10.97
C ALA A 483 -30.18 -6.24 -10.57
N GLU A 484 -30.00 -7.07 -9.54
CA GLU A 484 -31.05 -7.92 -8.97
C GLU A 484 -32.22 -7.10 -8.42
N ASP A 485 -31.93 -6.05 -7.65
CA ASP A 485 -32.94 -5.14 -7.10
C ASP A 485 -33.70 -4.43 -8.23
N HIS A 486 -33.01 -3.99 -9.29
CA HIS A 486 -33.63 -3.39 -10.48
C HIS A 486 -34.59 -4.35 -11.19
N ILE A 487 -34.17 -5.60 -11.41
CA ILE A 487 -35.01 -6.65 -11.99
C ILE A 487 -36.23 -6.95 -11.10
N ALA A 488 -36.06 -6.94 -9.78
CA ALA A 488 -37.17 -7.12 -8.84
C ALA A 488 -38.19 -5.97 -8.94
N LEU A 489 -37.71 -4.72 -9.07
CA LEU A 489 -38.57 -3.55 -9.31
C LEU A 489 -39.34 -3.68 -10.62
N ARG A 490 -38.69 -4.07 -11.73
CA ARG A 490 -39.36 -4.33 -13.04
C ARG A 490 -40.44 -5.40 -12.91
N LYS A 491 -40.12 -6.55 -12.31
CA LYS A 491 -41.07 -7.66 -12.12
C LYS A 491 -42.26 -7.29 -11.25
N SER A 492 -42.08 -6.35 -10.32
CA SER A 492 -43.16 -5.83 -9.48
C SER A 492 -44.01 -4.73 -10.14
N GLY A 493 -43.61 -4.25 -11.33
CA GLY A 493 -44.25 -3.15 -12.04
C GLY A 493 -44.03 -1.78 -11.40
N LYS A 494 -43.01 -1.63 -10.54
CA LYS A 494 -42.65 -0.35 -9.90
C LYS A 494 -41.88 0.59 -10.84
N ILE A 495 -41.19 0.02 -11.82
CA ILE A 495 -40.52 0.74 -12.91
C ILE A 495 -40.94 0.13 -14.25
N ASP A 496 -40.78 0.89 -15.34
CA ASP A 496 -41.15 0.44 -16.68
C ASP A 496 -40.37 -0.83 -17.04
N LEU A 497 -41.02 -1.79 -17.71
CA LEU A 497 -40.32 -2.97 -18.22
C LEU A 497 -39.21 -2.59 -19.20
N ARG A 498 -39.29 -1.43 -19.87
CA ARG A 498 -38.23 -0.95 -20.76
C ARG A 498 -37.15 -0.15 -20.07
N ASP A 499 -37.35 0.18 -18.80
CA ASP A 499 -36.33 0.84 -17.99
C ASP A 499 -35.27 -0.19 -17.59
N CYS A 500 -34.24 -0.33 -18.42
CA CYS A 500 -33.14 -1.24 -18.18
C CYS A 500 -31.96 -0.54 -17.50
N TYR A 501 -31.99 0.78 -17.30
CA TYR A 501 -30.83 1.56 -16.89
C TYR A 501 -30.75 1.71 -15.37
N VAL A 502 -29.57 1.48 -14.80
CA VAL A 502 -29.24 1.77 -13.40
C VAL A 502 -28.09 2.78 -13.38
N PRO A 503 -28.28 3.98 -12.81
CA PRO A 503 -27.20 4.96 -12.64
C PRO A 503 -26.17 4.48 -11.61
N ASP A 504 -24.97 5.07 -11.65
CA ASP A 504 -23.94 4.80 -10.66
C ASP A 504 -24.37 5.27 -9.25
N SER A 505 -23.89 4.63 -8.19
CA SER A 505 -24.36 4.89 -6.82
C SER A 505 -24.19 6.35 -6.39
N ASP A 506 -23.15 7.00 -6.91
CA ASP A 506 -22.75 8.35 -6.53
C ASP A 506 -23.62 9.44 -7.16
N GLU A 507 -24.44 9.10 -8.17
CA GLU A 507 -25.38 10.04 -8.79
C GLU A 507 -26.75 10.09 -8.09
N SER A 508 -26.97 9.23 -7.09
CA SER A 508 -28.28 9.06 -6.44
C SER A 508 -28.50 9.88 -5.16
N GLU A 509 -27.52 10.68 -4.75
CA GLU A 509 -27.62 11.73 -3.71
C GLU A 509 -27.84 13.12 -4.31
#